data_AF-A0A3P3ZRJ2-F1
#
_entry.id   AF-A0A3P3ZRJ2-F1
#
_cell.length_a   1.000
_cell.length_b   1.000
_cell.length_c   1.000
_cell.angle_alpha   90.00
_cell.angle_beta   90.00
_cell.angle_gamma   90.00
#
_symmetry.space_group_name_H-M   'P 1'
#
loop_
_entity.id
_entity.type
_entity.pdbx_description
1 polymer ?
#
loop_
_entity_poly.entity_id
_entity_poly.type
_entity_poly.pdbx_seq_one_letter_code
_entity_poly.pdbx_strand_id
1 'polypeptide(L)'
;MVASVEMTMIEKGDTVMKKTLRMTMLLMAFSVTGAYAQDYPAAPPPPNEPAPTPGSHGDPVENAQRHLDEFKQELNLTQDQQAPWDRYAKDTLSAVREIRDQTTAAGKQTDVQPAPVRFDQHIALMRQRLKDFEKMDQALKDFYNTLTPAQKAIADQHFSHVRH
;
A
#
# COMPACT_ATOMS: atom_id res chain seq x y z
N MET A 1 14.52 60.15 41.38
CA MET A 1 15.06 59.18 40.40
C MET A 1 13.92 58.73 39.52
N VAL A 2 14.20 58.60 38.23
CA VAL A 2 13.29 58.71 37.09
C VAL A 2 12.54 57.40 36.79
N ALA A 3 11.28 57.54 36.33
CA ALA A 3 10.47 56.74 35.39
C ALA A 3 10.85 55.24 35.16
N SER A 4 9.95 54.27 35.34
CA SER A 4 8.80 53.92 34.46
C SER A 4 9.14 52.80 33.46
N VAL A 5 8.08 52.14 33.00
CA VAL A 5 7.94 51.38 31.74
C VAL A 5 8.03 49.85 31.82
N GLU A 6 6.83 49.27 31.68
CA GLU A 6 6.48 48.02 30.99
C GLU A 6 7.54 47.45 30.04
N MET A 7 7.63 46.13 29.93
CA MET A 7 7.92 45.54 28.62
C MET A 7 7.27 44.17 28.46
N THR A 8 6.00 44.23 28.11
CA THR A 8 5.38 43.41 27.08
C THR A 8 6.35 43.05 25.95
N MET A 9 6.45 41.75 25.64
CA MET A 9 6.70 41.21 24.30
C MET A 9 6.31 39.73 24.40
N ILE A 10 5.11 39.28 24.01
CA ILE A 10 4.49 39.31 22.67
C ILE A 10 5.46 38.94 21.56
N GLU A 11 5.06 37.88 20.85
CA GLU A 11 5.41 37.48 19.49
C GLU A 11 6.73 36.73 19.23
N LYS A 12 6.59 35.42 18.98
CA LYS A 12 6.68 34.77 17.65
C LYS A 12 6.78 33.25 17.89
N GLY A 13 5.84 32.45 17.42
CA GLY A 13 5.83 31.99 16.04
C GLY A 13 5.13 30.64 16.00
N ASP A 14 4.41 30.43 14.90
CA ASP A 14 3.44 29.38 14.60
C ASP A 14 3.89 27.91 14.76
N THR A 15 2.90 27.05 14.53
CA THR A 15 2.96 25.62 14.19
C THR A 15 2.98 24.72 15.44
N VAL A 16 1.95 23.94 15.77
CA VAL A 16 1.45 22.79 14.99
C VAL A 16 0.06 22.39 15.53
N MET A 17 -0.97 22.46 14.67
CA MET A 17 -2.02 21.45 14.49
C MET A 17 -2.78 20.98 15.76
N LYS A 18 -3.88 21.63 16.16
CA LYS A 18 -5.24 21.42 15.61
C LYS A 18 -5.45 20.06 14.93
N LYS A 19 -5.54 18.98 15.72
CA LYS A 19 -6.45 17.85 15.45
C LYS A 19 -6.81 17.06 16.71
N THR A 20 -7.14 17.78 17.77
CA THR A 20 -7.91 17.24 18.90
C THR A 20 -9.38 17.48 18.60
N LEU A 21 -10.09 16.48 18.08
CA LEU A 21 -11.45 16.16 18.55
C LEU A 21 -11.94 14.86 17.89
N ARG A 22 -11.57 13.72 18.50
CA ARG A 22 -12.46 12.56 18.50
C ARG A 22 -13.42 12.79 19.67
N MET A 23 -14.61 13.33 19.42
CA MET A 23 -15.75 13.10 20.32
C MET A 23 -17.08 13.51 19.67
N THR A 24 -17.91 12.48 19.43
CA THR A 24 -19.37 12.45 19.61
C THR A 24 -20.25 13.54 19.01
N MET A 25 -21.11 13.12 18.08
CA MET A 25 -22.54 13.43 18.22
C MET A 25 -23.35 12.13 18.15
N LEU A 26 -23.74 11.68 19.35
CA LEU A 26 -24.80 10.73 19.61
C LEU A 26 -26.12 11.42 19.27
N LEU A 27 -26.96 10.81 18.44
CA LEU A 27 -28.39 11.10 18.40
C LEU A 27 -29.12 9.80 18.71
N MET A 28 -29.41 9.61 19.99
CA MET A 28 -30.53 8.78 20.41
C MET A 28 -31.82 9.52 20.06
N ALA A 29 -32.66 8.90 19.23
CA ALA A 29 -34.09 9.16 19.23
C ALA A 29 -34.79 7.85 19.59
N PHE A 30 -35.33 7.80 20.81
CA PHE A 30 -36.36 6.86 21.21
C PHE A 30 -37.63 7.17 20.41
N SER A 31 -38.24 6.19 19.76
CA SER A 31 -39.71 6.09 19.64
C SER A 31 -40.15 4.72 19.11
N VAL A 32 -40.86 4.02 20.01
CA VAL A 32 -42.13 3.30 19.77
C VAL A 32 -42.14 2.13 18.78
N THR A 33 -42.34 0.93 19.34
CA THR A 33 -42.96 -0.21 18.66
C THR A 33 -44.29 0.18 18.03
N GLY A 34 -44.38 0.07 16.71
CA GLY A 34 -45.62 0.10 15.96
C GLY A 34 -45.38 -0.55 14.60
N ALA A 35 -45.93 -1.75 14.42
CA ALA A 35 -46.00 -2.39 13.12
C ALA A 35 -46.95 -1.59 12.23
N TYR A 36 -46.42 -0.65 11.47
CA TYR A 36 -47.08 -0.08 10.31
C TYR A 36 -46.04 -0.01 9.19
N ALA A 37 -46.35 -0.68 8.07
CA ALA A 37 -45.63 -0.50 6.82
C ALA A 37 -45.81 0.97 6.40
N GLN A 38 -44.78 1.77 6.63
CA GLN A 38 -44.70 3.12 6.11
C GLN A 38 -44.02 3.04 4.74
N ASP A 39 -44.81 3.27 3.69
CA ASP A 39 -44.32 3.63 2.36
C ASP A 39 -43.48 4.91 2.50
N TYR A 40 -42.18 4.75 2.72
CA TYR A 40 -41.22 5.79 2.43
C TYR A 40 -41.06 5.84 0.90
N PRO A 41 -41.30 6.98 0.22
CA PRO A 41 -40.80 7.11 -1.14
C PRO A 41 -39.29 6.91 -1.07
N ALA A 42 -38.81 5.90 -1.78
CA ALA A 42 -37.39 5.59 -1.87
C ALA A 42 -36.64 6.89 -2.21
N ALA A 43 -35.65 7.25 -1.39
CA ALA A 43 -34.71 8.31 -1.75
C ALA A 43 -34.18 8.00 -3.16
N PRO A 44 -34.11 8.99 -4.07
CA PRO A 44 -33.59 8.75 -5.40
C PRO A 44 -32.19 8.13 -5.24
N PRO A 45 -31.88 7.06 -6.01
CA PRO A 45 -30.56 6.46 -5.95
C PRO A 45 -29.52 7.58 -6.16
N PRO A 46 -28.36 7.54 -5.46
CA PRO A 46 -27.29 8.47 -5.73
C PRO A 46 -27.02 8.47 -7.25
N PRO A 47 -26.70 9.63 -7.86
CA PRO A 47 -26.37 9.70 -9.28
C PRO A 47 -25.37 8.59 -9.60
N ASN A 48 -25.55 7.90 -10.72
CA ASN A 48 -24.68 6.81 -11.17
C ASN A 48 -23.22 7.26 -11.19
N GLU A 49 -22.54 7.24 -10.06
CA GLU A 49 -21.10 7.24 -10.01
C GLU A 49 -20.69 5.92 -10.65
N PRO A 50 -19.94 5.94 -11.75
CA PRO A 50 -19.44 4.69 -12.32
C PRO A 50 -18.71 3.97 -11.20
N ALA A 51 -19.17 2.75 -10.88
CA ALA A 51 -18.43 1.87 -9.98
C ALA A 51 -16.97 1.86 -10.46
N PRO A 52 -15.97 1.98 -9.56
CA PRO A 52 -14.57 1.94 -9.96
C PRO A 52 -14.37 0.72 -10.84
N THR A 53 -14.01 0.95 -12.10
CA THR A 53 -13.90 -0.11 -13.10
C THR A 53 -12.92 -1.16 -12.56
N PRO A 54 -13.35 -2.41 -12.35
CA PRO A 54 -12.44 -3.48 -11.97
C PRO A 54 -11.42 -3.62 -13.11
N GLY A 55 -10.16 -3.26 -12.86
CA GLY A 55 -9.09 -3.42 -13.84
C GLY A 55 -8.30 -2.17 -14.22
N SER A 56 -8.55 -0.99 -13.63
CA SER A 56 -7.68 0.18 -13.85
C SER A 56 -6.46 0.22 -12.92
N HIS A 57 -5.87 -0.93 -12.60
CA HIS A 57 -4.51 -0.96 -12.05
C HIS A 57 -3.58 -1.10 -13.26
N GLY A 58 -2.68 -0.13 -13.49
CA GLY A 58 -1.70 -0.20 -14.59
C GLY A 58 -0.86 -1.48 -14.56
N ASP A 59 -0.03 -1.74 -15.59
CA ASP A 59 0.78 -2.96 -15.65
C ASP A 59 1.56 -3.16 -14.33
N PRO A 60 1.36 -4.27 -13.61
CA PRO A 60 2.03 -4.52 -12.35
C PRO A 60 3.57 -4.47 -12.49
N VAL A 61 4.11 -4.81 -13.66
CA VAL A 61 5.57 -4.76 -13.90
C VAL A 61 6.06 -3.31 -13.97
N GLU A 62 5.32 -2.44 -14.66
CA GLU A 62 5.64 -1.01 -14.75
C GLU A 62 5.50 -0.33 -13.38
N ASN A 63 4.46 -0.69 -12.62
CA ASN A 63 4.28 -0.19 -11.25
C ASN A 63 5.43 -0.62 -10.33
N ALA A 64 5.84 -1.89 -10.40
CA ALA A 64 6.97 -2.40 -9.62
C ALA A 64 8.29 -1.72 -10.02
N GLN A 65 8.51 -1.47 -11.31
CA GLN A 65 9.68 -0.73 -11.80
C GLN A 65 9.71 0.70 -11.23
N ARG A 66 8.59 1.42 -11.30
CA ARG A 66 8.48 2.77 -10.73
C ARG A 66 8.83 2.78 -9.24
N HIS A 67 8.27 1.86 -8.46
CA HIS A 67 8.56 1.77 -7.03
C HIS A 67 10.02 1.42 -6.72
N LEU A 68 10.64 0.56 -7.53
CA LEU A 68 12.07 0.28 -7.42
C LEU A 68 12.91 1.52 -7.74
N ASP A 69 12.54 2.29 -8.76
CA ASP A 69 13.27 3.51 -9.12
C ASP A 69 13.15 4.59 -8.05
N GLU A 70 11.95 4.80 -7.50
CA GLU A 70 11.70 5.69 -6.36
C GLU A 70 12.55 5.27 -5.16
N PHE A 71 12.50 3.99 -4.78
CA PHE A 71 13.25 3.47 -3.65
C PHE A 71 14.77 3.59 -3.84
N LYS A 72 15.27 3.35 -5.06
CA LYS A 72 16.69 3.55 -5.40
C LYS A 72 17.14 5.00 -5.20
N GLN A 73 16.31 5.94 -5.63
CA GLN A 73 16.59 7.37 -5.50
C GLN A 73 16.63 7.78 -4.03
N GLU A 74 15.67 7.33 -3.22
CA GLU A 74 15.62 7.60 -1.78
C GLU A 74 16.86 7.08 -1.04
N LEU A 75 17.34 5.89 -1.41
CA LEU A 75 18.52 5.29 -0.79
C LEU A 75 19.83 5.97 -1.17
N ASN A 76 19.87 6.73 -2.27
CA ASN A 76 21.08 7.38 -2.79
C ASN A 76 22.30 6.44 -2.77
N LEU A 77 22.19 5.33 -3.51
CA LEU A 77 23.18 4.25 -3.47
C LEU A 77 24.57 4.67 -3.97
N THR A 78 25.60 4.14 -3.33
CA THR A 78 26.98 4.27 -3.81
C THR A 78 27.26 3.27 -4.94
N GLN A 79 28.38 3.45 -5.65
CA GLN A 79 28.77 2.55 -6.74
C GLN A 79 28.91 1.09 -6.27
N ASP A 80 29.44 0.86 -5.07
CA ASP A 80 29.64 -0.49 -4.52
C ASP A 80 28.32 -1.20 -4.18
N GLN A 81 27.24 -0.43 -3.97
CA GLN A 81 25.91 -0.93 -3.65
C GLN A 81 25.07 -1.24 -4.91
N GLN A 82 25.54 -0.83 -6.09
CA GLN A 82 24.79 -0.95 -7.34
C GLN A 82 24.58 -2.40 -7.78
N ALA A 83 25.61 -3.24 -7.68
CA ALA A 83 25.53 -4.65 -8.07
C ALA A 83 24.53 -5.46 -7.23
N PRO A 84 24.54 -5.43 -5.87
CA PRO A 84 23.54 -6.13 -5.08
C PRO A 84 22.13 -5.53 -5.25
N TRP A 85 22.01 -4.21 -5.44
CA TRP A 85 20.73 -3.60 -5.81
C TRP A 85 20.16 -4.17 -7.12
N ASP A 86 20.98 -4.25 -8.18
CA ASP A 86 20.52 -4.74 -9.49
C ASP A 86 20.06 -6.19 -9.41
N ARG A 87 20.69 -7.00 -8.55
CA ARG A 87 20.24 -8.36 -8.28
C ARG A 87 18.86 -8.38 -7.61
N TYR A 88 18.66 -7.60 -6.56
CA TYR A 88 17.37 -7.47 -5.87
C TYR A 88 16.26 -6.96 -6.81
N ALA A 89 16.52 -5.89 -7.55
CA ALA A 89 15.57 -5.30 -8.49
C ALA A 89 15.18 -6.30 -9.60
N LYS A 90 16.16 -7.01 -10.17
CA LYS A 90 15.92 -8.05 -11.17
C LYS A 90 15.03 -9.17 -10.64
N ASP A 91 15.35 -9.71 -9.46
CA ASP A 91 14.60 -10.83 -8.88
C ASP A 91 13.17 -10.41 -8.49
N THR A 92 12.99 -9.18 -8.00
CA THR A 92 11.68 -8.56 -7.75
C THR A 92 10.85 -8.45 -9.04
N LEU A 93 11.39 -7.84 -10.09
CA LEU A 93 10.70 -7.68 -11.36
C LEU A 93 10.37 -9.02 -12.03
N SER A 94 11.25 -10.02 -11.88
CA SER A 94 11.01 -11.37 -12.39
C SER A 94 9.79 -12.00 -11.72
N ALA A 95 9.70 -11.91 -10.38
CA ALA A 95 8.56 -12.44 -9.63
C ALA A 95 7.24 -11.75 -10.03
N VAL A 96 7.26 -10.42 -10.21
CA VAL A 96 6.08 -9.66 -10.64
C VAL A 96 5.64 -10.03 -12.06
N ARG A 97 6.58 -10.20 -13.00
CA ARG A 97 6.28 -10.66 -14.38
C ARG A 97 5.63 -12.04 -14.39
N GLU A 98 6.17 -12.97 -13.60
CA GLU A 98 5.64 -14.32 -13.49
C GLU A 98 4.19 -14.29 -12.98
N ILE A 99 3.90 -13.52 -11.93
CA ILE A 99 2.54 -13.36 -11.41
C ILE A 99 1.59 -12.77 -12.47
N ARG A 100 2.04 -11.74 -13.19
CA ARG A 100 1.25 -11.13 -14.28
C ARG A 100 0.96 -12.13 -15.38
N ASP A 101 1.96 -12.90 -15.82
CA ASP A 101 1.82 -13.88 -16.91
C ASP A 101 0.87 -15.01 -16.53
N GLN A 102 1.02 -15.54 -15.31
CA GLN A 102 0.11 -16.53 -14.75
C GLN A 102 -1.33 -16.02 -14.65
N THR A 103 -1.51 -14.77 -14.19
CA THR A 103 -2.83 -14.15 -14.07
C THR A 103 -3.47 -13.93 -15.44
N THR A 104 -2.68 -13.48 -16.40
CA THR A 104 -3.12 -13.29 -17.80
C THR A 104 -3.49 -14.62 -18.45
N ALA A 105 -2.70 -15.67 -18.25
CA ALA A 105 -2.99 -17.00 -18.77
C ALA A 105 -4.27 -17.59 -18.14
N ALA A 106 -4.42 -17.45 -16.82
CA ALA A 106 -5.63 -17.89 -16.11
C ALA A 106 -6.89 -17.13 -16.59
N GLY A 107 -6.79 -15.82 -16.85
CA GLY A 107 -7.89 -15.01 -17.39
C GLY A 107 -8.30 -15.37 -18.82
N LYS A 108 -7.42 -16.03 -19.59
CA LYS A 108 -7.72 -16.55 -20.94
C LYS A 108 -8.34 -17.94 -20.93
N GLN A 109 -8.29 -18.65 -19.80
CA GLN A 109 -8.89 -19.97 -19.69
C GLN A 109 -10.41 -19.84 -19.58
N THR A 110 -11.13 -20.24 -20.63
CA THR A 110 -12.60 -20.19 -20.69
C THR A 110 -13.27 -21.44 -20.11
N ASP A 111 -12.53 -22.53 -20.00
CA ASP A 111 -13.08 -23.83 -19.59
C ASP A 111 -13.14 -23.98 -18.07
N VAL A 112 -14.29 -24.43 -17.58
CA VAL A 112 -14.50 -24.74 -16.17
C VAL A 112 -13.81 -26.07 -15.85
N GLN A 113 -12.65 -25.99 -15.19
CA GLN A 113 -11.92 -27.15 -14.70
C GLN A 113 -12.61 -27.77 -13.47
N PRO A 114 -12.56 -29.11 -13.28
CA PRO A 114 -13.01 -29.77 -12.07
C PRO A 114 -12.33 -29.20 -10.81
N ALA A 115 -13.07 -29.13 -9.71
CA ALA A 115 -12.57 -28.50 -8.47
C ALA A 115 -11.23 -29.10 -7.97
N PRO A 116 -11.00 -30.43 -7.94
CA PRO A 116 -9.72 -30.99 -7.51
C PRO A 116 -8.54 -30.50 -8.37
N VAL A 117 -8.70 -30.47 -9.69
CA VAL A 117 -7.68 -30.01 -10.64
C VAL A 117 -7.33 -28.54 -10.40
N ARG A 118 -8.33 -27.70 -10.12
CA ARG A 118 -8.12 -26.28 -9.79
C ARG A 118 -7.32 -26.10 -8.51
N PHE A 119 -7.59 -26.91 -7.48
CA PHE A 119 -6.82 -26.87 -6.24
C PHE A 119 -5.37 -27.33 -6.44
N ASP A 120 -5.15 -28.40 -7.22
CA ASP A 120 -3.79 -28.87 -7.53
C ASP A 120 -2.97 -27.80 -8.27
N GLN A 121 -3.57 -27.15 -9.27
CA GLN A 121 -2.97 -26.02 -9.98
C GLN A 121 -2.68 -24.85 -9.03
N HIS A 122 -3.63 -24.50 -8.16
CA HIS A 122 -3.45 -23.41 -7.21
C HIS A 122 -2.29 -23.69 -6.23
N ILE A 123 -2.20 -24.92 -5.71
CA ILE A 123 -1.09 -25.34 -4.83
C ILE A 123 0.24 -25.27 -5.58
N ALA A 124 0.30 -25.70 -6.84
CA ALA A 124 1.51 -25.59 -7.66
C ALA A 124 1.95 -24.13 -7.83
N LEU A 125 1.00 -23.23 -8.10
CA LEU A 125 1.26 -21.79 -8.20
C LEU A 125 1.75 -21.20 -6.87
N MET A 126 1.15 -21.57 -5.73
CA MET A 126 1.60 -21.10 -4.42
C MET A 126 3.02 -21.57 -4.10
N ARG A 127 3.37 -22.81 -4.44
CA ARG A 127 4.74 -23.33 -4.28
C ARG A 127 5.74 -22.57 -5.15
N GLN A 128 5.36 -22.21 -6.38
CA GLN A 128 6.22 -21.42 -7.25
C GLN A 128 6.43 -20.01 -6.67
N ARG A 129 5.35 -19.35 -6.27
CA ARG A 129 5.42 -18.03 -5.63
C ARG A 129 6.31 -18.04 -4.39
N LEU A 130 6.20 -19.08 -3.55
CA LEU A 130 7.08 -19.23 -2.38
C LEU A 130 8.56 -19.24 -2.77
N LYS A 131 8.94 -20.03 -3.79
CA LYS A 131 10.34 -20.07 -4.27
C LYS A 131 10.81 -18.71 -4.76
N ASP A 132 9.95 -17.99 -5.47
CA ASP A 132 10.27 -16.64 -5.96
C ASP A 132 10.44 -15.65 -4.80
N PHE A 133 9.61 -15.75 -3.77
CA PHE A 133 9.74 -14.98 -2.53
C PHE A 133 11.03 -15.31 -1.76
N GLU A 134 11.39 -16.59 -1.63
CA GLU A 134 12.65 -17.01 -0.98
C GLU A 134 13.88 -16.47 -1.73
N LYS A 135 13.84 -16.46 -3.06
CA LYS A 135 14.90 -15.88 -3.88
C LYS A 135 15.00 -14.36 -3.69
N MET A 136 13.87 -13.67 -3.67
CA MET A 136 13.81 -12.24 -3.41
C MET A 136 14.29 -11.89 -2.00
N ASP A 137 13.92 -12.67 -0.99
CA ASP A 137 14.38 -12.51 0.40
C ASP A 137 15.90 -12.66 0.51
N GLN A 138 16.49 -13.66 -0.14
CA GLN A 138 17.95 -13.80 -0.16
C GLN A 138 18.62 -12.60 -0.83
N ALA A 139 18.13 -12.15 -1.99
CA ALA A 139 18.68 -10.98 -2.68
C ALA A 139 18.53 -9.69 -1.85
N LEU A 140 17.40 -9.54 -1.14
CA LEU A 140 17.16 -8.42 -0.23
C LEU A 140 18.14 -8.45 0.94
N LYS A 141 18.37 -9.60 1.58
CA LYS A 141 19.35 -9.74 2.66
C LYS A 141 20.76 -9.36 2.22
N ASP A 142 21.18 -9.85 1.05
CA ASP A 142 22.49 -9.54 0.49
C ASP A 142 22.63 -8.03 0.22
N PHE A 143 21.61 -7.41 -0.37
CA PHE A 143 21.56 -5.97 -0.59
C PHE A 143 21.56 -5.16 0.71
N TYR A 144 20.69 -5.53 1.66
CA TYR A 144 20.55 -4.86 2.94
C TYR A 144 21.85 -4.86 3.75
N ASN A 145 22.64 -5.93 3.66
CA ASN A 145 23.95 -6.02 4.31
C ASN A 145 24.96 -4.99 3.79
N THR A 146 24.79 -4.47 2.58
CA THR A 146 25.65 -3.42 2.00
C THR A 146 25.22 -2.00 2.37
N LEU A 147 24.04 -1.83 2.96
CA LEU A 147 23.48 -0.53 3.30
C LEU A 147 24.13 0.05 4.56
N THR A 148 24.33 1.36 4.54
CA THR A 148 24.70 2.14 5.73
C THR A 148 23.56 2.17 6.75
N PRO A 149 23.80 2.49 8.03
CA PRO A 149 22.73 2.60 9.02
C PRO A 149 21.61 3.56 8.62
N ALA A 150 21.93 4.69 7.97
CA ALA A 150 20.93 5.65 7.50
C ALA A 150 20.05 5.07 6.37
N GLN A 151 20.67 4.36 5.41
CA GLN A 151 19.93 3.70 4.33
C GLN A 151 19.07 2.54 4.83
N LYS A 152 19.54 1.79 5.84
CA LYS A 152 18.74 0.74 6.48
C LYS A 152 17.46 1.29 7.10
N ALA A 153 17.52 2.45 7.76
CA ALA A 153 16.33 3.09 8.30
C ALA A 153 15.30 3.46 7.21
N ILE A 154 15.76 3.94 6.05
CA ILE A 154 14.89 4.20 4.88
C ILE A 154 14.27 2.90 4.37
N ALA A 155 15.08 1.84 4.22
CA ALA A 155 14.59 0.53 3.79
C ALA A 155 13.55 -0.05 4.77
N ASP A 156 13.80 0.00 6.08
CA ASP A 156 12.88 -0.49 7.10
C ASP A 156 11.55 0.28 7.06
N GLN A 157 11.61 1.60 6.89
CA GLN A 157 10.41 2.43 6.72
C GLN A 157 9.64 2.04 5.45
N HIS A 158 10.33 1.84 4.33
CA HIS A 158 9.72 1.41 3.07
C HIS A 158 8.95 0.10 3.24
N PHE A 159 9.53 -0.90 3.92
CA PHE A 159 8.88 -2.21 4.11
C PHE A 159 7.87 -2.25 5.26
N SER A 160 7.91 -1.32 6.22
CA SER A 160 6.93 -1.24 7.32
C SER A 160 5.50 -0.92 6.87
N HIS A 161 5.35 -0.30 5.70
CA HIS A 161 4.05 0.08 5.14
C HIS A 161 3.41 -1.02 4.28
N VAL A 162 4.08 -2.17 4.12
CA VAL A 162 3.50 -3.31 3.41
C VAL A 162 2.40 -3.91 4.29
N ARG A 163 1.14 -3.52 4.03
CA ARG A 163 -0.03 -4.12 4.69
C ARG A 163 -0.14 -5.59 4.30
N HIS A 164 -0.20 -6.47 5.30
CA HIS A 164 -0.58 -7.87 5.15
C HIS A 164 -2.07 -8.04 4.85
#